data_AF-A0A6V7JDL8-F1
#
_entry.id   AF-A0A6V7JDL8-F1
#
_cell.length_a   1.000
_cell.length_b   1.000
_cell.length_c   1.000
_cell.angle_alpha   90.00
_cell.angle_beta   90.00
_cell.angle_gamma   90.00
#
_symmetry.space_group_name_H-M   'P 1'
#
loop_
_entity.id
_entity.type
_entity.pdbx_description
1 polymer ?
#
loop_
_entity_poly.entity_id
_entity_poly.type
_entity_poly.pdbx_seq_one_letter_code
_entity_poly.pdbx_strand_id
1 'polypeptide(L)'
;MNFTSECNVACNCEGVKYSPVCHKPSMTTFFSACHAGCTDSIDSKTFGNCHCVPNDSFDPTIPTSSAPLDSVTLGPCMGDCSTPYLIFVILSMINQALGSTGRIGNVLVNY
;
A
#
# COMPACT_ATOMS: atom_id res chain seq x y z
N MET A 1 11.46 -3.06 16.60
CA MET A 1 10.77 -2.16 15.66
C MET A 1 9.42 -1.87 16.32
N ASN A 2 9.19 -0.64 16.78
CA ASN A 2 7.95 -0.30 17.48
C ASN A 2 6.97 0.34 16.48
N PHE A 3 5.81 -0.29 16.25
CA PHE A 3 4.75 0.19 15.34
C PHE A 3 3.63 0.92 16.09
N THR A 4 3.87 1.31 17.34
CA THR A 4 2.96 2.15 18.12
C THR A 4 3.23 3.63 17.85
N SER A 5 2.16 4.38 17.62
CA SER A 5 2.11 5.82 17.45
C SER A 5 1.01 6.37 18.35
N GLU A 6 1.05 7.66 18.68
CA GLU A 6 0.08 8.30 19.58
C GLU A 6 -1.39 8.05 19.19
N CYS A 7 -1.67 7.86 17.90
CA CYS A 7 -3.00 7.61 17.37
C CYS A 7 -3.49 6.15 17.48
N ASN A 8 -2.60 5.15 17.66
CA ASN A 8 -2.97 3.73 17.79
C ASN A 8 -2.71 3.14 19.19
N VAL A 9 -2.24 3.95 20.14
CA VAL A 9 -1.96 3.52 21.52
C VAL A 9 -3.18 2.90 22.22
N ALA A 10 -4.38 3.37 21.88
CA ALA A 10 -5.63 2.88 22.47
C ALA A 10 -5.93 1.41 22.13
N CYS A 11 -5.32 0.89 21.06
CA CYS A 11 -5.62 -0.45 20.54
C CYS A 11 -4.60 -1.53 20.94
N ASN A 12 -3.47 -1.15 21.57
CA ASN A 12 -2.40 -2.06 22.01
C ASN A 12 -2.03 -3.14 20.97
N CYS A 13 -1.55 -2.73 19.80
CA CYS A 13 -1.39 -3.57 18.62
C CYS A 13 -0.28 -4.66 18.68
N GLU A 14 0.18 -5.05 19.87
CA GLU A 14 1.21 -6.06 20.06
C GLU A 14 0.68 -7.47 19.68
N GLY A 15 1.41 -8.16 18.81
CA GLY A 15 1.04 -9.52 18.37
C GLY A 15 -0.15 -9.59 17.39
N VAL A 16 -0.65 -8.45 16.89
CA VAL A 16 -1.76 -8.44 15.93
C VAL A 16 -1.31 -9.07 14.60
N LYS A 17 -2.14 -9.96 14.04
CA LYS A 17 -1.89 -10.60 12.74
C LYS A 17 -1.89 -9.55 11.61
N TYR A 18 -1.01 -9.75 10.63
CA TYR A 18 -1.03 -8.96 9.40
C TYR A 18 -2.39 -9.11 8.68
N SER A 19 -3.10 -7.99 8.53
CA SER A 19 -4.40 -7.91 7.88
C SER A 19 -4.52 -6.51 7.25
N PRO A 20 -3.88 -6.28 6.09
CA PRO A 20 -3.68 -4.94 5.57
C PRO A 20 -5.01 -4.23 5.35
N VAL A 21 -5.02 -2.92 5.60
CA VAL A 21 -6.17 -2.05 5.34
C VAL A 21 -5.72 -0.83 4.55
N CYS A 22 -6.58 -0.35 3.66
CA CYS A 22 -6.33 0.78 2.78
C CYS A 22 -7.22 1.95 3.17
N HIS A 23 -6.61 3.12 3.39
CA HIS A 23 -7.30 4.39 3.38
C HIS A 23 -7.32 4.93 1.94
N LYS A 24 -8.48 4.90 1.28
CA LYS A 24 -8.62 5.26 -0.13
C LYS A 24 -8.25 6.72 -0.44
N PRO A 25 -8.65 7.73 0.37
CA PRO A 25 -8.33 9.14 0.11
C PRO A 25 -6.82 9.43 0.09
N SER A 26 -6.09 9.02 1.13
CA SER A 26 -4.63 9.27 1.21
C SER A 26 -3.79 8.19 0.53
N MET A 27 -4.42 7.16 -0.03
CA MET A 27 -3.76 5.99 -0.65
C MET A 27 -2.72 5.31 0.27
N THR A 28 -2.94 5.33 1.58
CA THR A 28 -2.04 4.72 2.58
C THR A 28 -2.51 3.35 3.00
N THR A 29 -1.59 2.39 3.02
CA THR A 29 -1.83 1.03 3.52
C THR A 29 -1.27 0.89 4.93
N PHE A 30 -2.12 0.46 5.87
CA PHE A 30 -1.72 0.16 7.24
C PHE A 30 -1.61 -1.35 7.45
N PHE A 31 -0.76 -1.77 8.39
CA PHE A 31 -0.52 -3.20 8.69
C PHE A 31 -1.79 -3.94 9.13
N SER A 32 -2.65 -3.26 9.91
CA SER A 32 -3.98 -3.72 10.29
C SER A 32 -4.88 -2.54 10.69
N ALA A 33 -6.18 -2.80 10.89
CA ALA A 33 -7.13 -1.81 11.40
C ALA A 33 -6.69 -1.21 12.76
N CYS A 34 -6.06 -2.03 13.61
CA CYS A 34 -5.46 -1.58 14.88
C CYS A 34 -4.38 -0.51 14.63
N HIS A 35 -3.49 -0.76 13.67
CA HIS A 35 -2.39 0.16 13.36
C HIS A 35 -2.87 1.45 12.68
N ALA A 36 -4.04 1.41 12.04
CA ALA A 36 -4.76 2.58 11.55
C ALA A 36 -5.52 3.34 12.67
N GLY A 37 -5.53 2.82 13.90
CA GLY A 37 -6.22 3.43 15.04
C GLY A 37 -7.74 3.36 14.94
N CYS A 38 -8.29 2.38 14.21
CA CYS A 38 -9.73 2.20 14.03
C CYS A 38 -10.34 1.49 15.23
N THR A 39 -11.42 2.04 15.78
CA THR A 39 -12.17 1.41 16.88
C THR A 39 -13.42 0.69 16.40
N ASP A 40 -13.95 1.09 15.23
CA ASP A 40 -15.26 0.64 14.77
C ASP A 40 -15.12 -0.31 13.59
N SER A 41 -15.91 -1.39 13.58
CA SER A 41 -16.07 -2.28 12.43
C SER A 41 -17.45 -2.05 11.82
N ILE A 42 -17.50 -1.29 10.73
CA ILE A 42 -18.76 -0.95 10.03
C ILE A 42 -19.31 -2.15 9.28
N ASP A 43 -18.40 -2.89 8.63
CA ASP A 43 -18.71 -4.12 7.89
C ASP A 43 -17.56 -5.12 8.08
N SER A 44 -17.78 -6.36 7.63
CA SER A 44 -16.80 -7.44 7.53
C SER A 44 -15.46 -7.02 6.89
N LYS A 45 -15.48 -5.98 6.04
CA LYS A 45 -14.32 -5.48 5.28
C LYS A 45 -14.04 -4.01 5.49
N THR A 46 -14.79 -3.30 6.32
CA THR A 46 -14.66 -1.83 6.45
C THR A 46 -14.62 -1.45 7.92
N PHE A 47 -13.58 -0.70 8.28
CA PHE A 47 -13.36 -0.20 9.63
C PHE A 47 -13.47 1.32 9.62
N GLY A 48 -13.99 1.90 10.70
CA GLY A 48 -14.19 3.34 10.86
C GLY A 48 -13.60 3.86 12.15
N ASN A 49 -13.72 5.18 12.35
CA ASN A 49 -13.23 5.89 13.53
C ASN A 49 -11.72 5.67 13.72
N CYS A 50 -10.98 5.83 12.63
CA CYS A 50 -9.54 5.59 12.53
C CYS A 50 -8.74 6.86 12.85
N HIS A 51 -8.02 6.89 13.98
CA HIS A 51 -7.28 8.08 14.41
C HIS A 51 -5.93 8.29 13.70
N CYS A 52 -5.33 7.25 13.11
CA CYS A 52 -4.03 7.39 12.42
C CYS A 52 -4.14 7.78 10.96
N VAL A 53 -5.36 8.00 10.49
CA VAL A 53 -5.66 8.36 9.12
C VAL A 53 -5.58 9.89 8.98
N PRO A 54 -4.96 10.43 7.91
CA PRO A 54 -4.99 11.86 7.65
C PRO A 54 -6.43 12.29 7.37
N ASN A 55 -6.97 13.14 8.23
CA ASN A 55 -8.20 13.87 7.98
C ASN A 55 -7.87 14.99 6.98
N ASP A 56 -7.65 14.63 5.72
CA ASP A 56 -7.51 15.62 4.65
C ASP A 56 -8.86 16.34 4.51
N SER A 57 -8.94 17.46 5.22
CA SER A 57 -9.78 18.64 4.99
C SER A 57 -10.85 18.46 3.91
N PHE A 58 -12.08 18.29 4.36
CA PHE A 58 -13.32 18.85 3.79
C PHE A 58 -13.13 19.53 2.42
N ASP A 59 -13.17 18.77 1.33
CA ASP A 59 -13.42 19.34 0.01
C ASP A 59 -14.93 19.67 -0.08
N PRO A 60 -15.35 20.94 -0.12
CA PRO A 60 -16.77 21.32 -0.11
C PRO A 60 -17.52 20.88 -1.37
N THR A 61 -16.80 20.36 -2.37
CA THR A 61 -17.29 19.97 -3.68
C THR A 61 -17.62 18.48 -3.81
N ILE A 62 -17.25 17.64 -2.84
CA ILE A 62 -17.59 16.22 -2.86
C ILE A 62 -18.89 15.99 -2.10
N PRO A 63 -19.99 15.56 -2.77
CA PRO A 63 -21.23 15.23 -2.08
C PRO A 63 -20.95 14.13 -1.06
N THR A 64 -21.34 14.39 0.19
CA THR A 64 -21.25 13.53 1.38
C THR A 64 -22.09 12.26 1.22
N SER A 65 -21.72 11.37 0.31
CA SER A 65 -22.54 10.19 0.00
C SER A 65 -21.77 8.93 -0.42
N SER A 66 -20.48 8.75 -0.09
CA SER A 66 -19.80 7.50 -0.50
C SER A 66 -18.80 6.81 0.44
N ALA A 67 -18.40 7.36 1.58
CA ALA A 67 -17.81 6.61 2.72
C ALA A 67 -17.50 7.59 3.86
N PRO A 68 -17.51 7.17 5.14
CA PRO A 68 -16.95 7.98 6.22
C PRO A 68 -15.48 8.32 5.87
N LEU A 69 -15.09 9.60 5.96
CA LEU A 69 -13.73 10.04 5.64
C LEU A 69 -12.68 9.29 6.48
N ASP A 70 -13.07 8.82 7.67
CA ASP A 70 -12.18 8.11 8.60
C ASP A 70 -12.32 6.60 8.47
N SER A 71 -12.64 6.09 7.28
CA SER A 71 -12.84 4.66 7.04
C SER A 71 -11.74 4.03 6.19
N VAL A 72 -11.33 2.84 6.60
CA VAL A 72 -10.35 2.01 5.89
C VAL A 72 -11.00 0.72 5.44
N THR A 73 -10.63 0.25 4.25
CA THR A 73 -11.14 -1.00 3.67
C THR A 73 -10.09 -2.10 3.79
N LEU A 74 -10.50 -3.35 4.01
CA LEU A 74 -9.63 -4.51 4.04
C LEU A 74 -8.92 -4.69 2.68
N GLY A 75 -7.62 -4.93 2.72
CA GLY A 75 -6.74 -5.08 1.57
C GLY A 75 -5.73 -3.92 1.45
N PRO A 76 -4.65 -4.12 0.67
CA PRO A 76 -3.70 -3.07 0.36
C PRO A 76 -4.31 -2.05 -0.62
N CYS A 77 -3.80 -0.82 -0.62
CA CYS A 77 -4.17 0.17 -1.63
C CYS A 77 -3.62 -0.21 -3.00
N MET A 78 -4.50 -0.32 -3.99
CA MET A 78 -4.14 -0.56 -5.38
C MET A 78 -3.83 0.79 -6.03
N GLY A 79 -2.57 1.20 -6.00
CA GLY A 79 -2.08 2.36 -6.74
C GLY A 79 -1.83 2.05 -8.22
N ASP A 80 -1.33 3.04 -8.94
CA ASP A 80 -0.95 2.89 -10.35
C ASP A 80 0.17 1.85 -10.51
N CYS A 81 -0.22 0.65 -10.94
CA CYS A 81 0.69 -0.48 -11.17
C CYS A 81 1.50 -0.34 -12.47
N SER A 82 1.08 0.56 -13.37
CA SER A 82 1.67 0.74 -14.71
C SER A 82 3.12 1.22 -14.66
N THR A 83 3.43 2.19 -13.82
CA THR A 83 4.79 2.74 -13.69
C THR A 83 5.83 1.70 -13.23
N PRO A 84 5.66 1.02 -12.07
CA PRO A 84 6.63 0.01 -11.64
C PRO A 84 6.69 -1.18 -12.62
N TYR A 85 5.56 -1.55 -13.23
CA TYR A 85 5.52 -2.58 -14.27
C TYR A 85 6.38 -2.19 -15.50
N LEU A 86 6.22 -0.97 -16.01
CA LEU A 86 7.00 -0.49 -17.15
C LEU A 86 8.50 -0.42 -16.83
N ILE A 87 8.87 0.04 -15.63
CA ILE A 87 10.26 0.05 -15.18
C ILE A 87 10.83 -1.37 -15.18
N PHE A 88 10.10 -2.35 -14.62
CA PHE A 88 10.54 -3.75 -14.61
C PHE A 88 10.72 -4.32 -16.02
N VAL A 89 9.80 -4.03 -16.94
CA VAL A 89 9.88 -4.47 -18.34
C VAL A 89 11.12 -3.87 -19.01
N ILE A 90 11.37 -2.57 -18.87
CA ILE A 90 12.54 -1.90 -19.45
C ILE A 90 13.84 -2.48 -18.90
N LEU A 91 13.95 -2.65 -17.58
CA LEU A 91 15.12 -3.26 -16.96
C LEU A 91 15.33 -4.70 -17.43
N SER A 92 14.26 -5.48 -17.55
CA SER A 92 14.35 -6.86 -18.05
C SER A 92 14.82 -6.93 -19.50
N MET A 93 14.40 -5.98 -20.35
CA MET A 93 14.90 -5.86 -21.73
C MET A 93 16.40 -5.56 -21.77
N ILE A 94 16.86 -4.60 -20.96
CA ILE A 94 18.29 -4.24 -20.86
C ILE A 94 19.12 -5.44 -20.40
N ASN A 95 18.69 -6.13 -19.34
CA ASN A 95 19.39 -7.31 -18.82
C ASN A 95 19.47 -8.44 -19.85
N GLN A 96 18.37 -8.70 -20.60
CA GLN A 96 18.37 -9.71 -21.66
C GLN A 96 19.27 -9.32 -22.84
N ALA A 97 19.34 -8.05 -23.20
CA ALA A 97 20.24 -7.56 -24.24
C ALA A 97 21.72 -7.74 -23.83
N LEU A 98 22.09 -7.35 -22.60
CA LEU A 98 23.45 -7.53 -22.07
C LEU A 98 23.83 -9.02 -21.95
N GLY A 99 22.91 -9.86 -21.46
CA GLY A 99 23.12 -11.30 -21.33
C GLY A 99 23.27 -12.02 -22.68
N SER A 100 22.58 -11.55 -23.72
CA SER A 100 22.71 -12.10 -25.07
C SER A 100 24.07 -11.75 -25.70
N THR A 101 24.59 -10.53 -25.49
CA THR A 101 25.91 -10.12 -25.97
C THR A 101 27.05 -10.93 -25.32
N GLY A 102 26.92 -11.26 -24.03
CA GLY A 102 27.90 -12.09 -23.32
C GLY A 102 28.03 -13.52 -23.87
N ARG A 103 26.93 -14.10 -24.38
CA ARG A 103 26.97 -15.44 -25.01
C ARG A 103 27.65 -15.45 -26.37
N ILE A 104 27.55 -14.37 -27.14
CA ILE A 104 28.16 -14.24 -28.46
C ILE A 104 29.67 -13.98 -28.34
N GLY A 105 30.09 -13.17 -27.35
CA GLY A 105 31.51 -12.91 -27.09
C GLY A 105 32.30 -14.17 -26.73
N ASN A 106 31.69 -15.13 -26.04
CA ASN A 106 32.36 -16.40 -25.68
C ASN A 106 32.53 -17.37 -26.88
N VAL A 107 31.73 -17.20 -27.94
CA VAL A 107 31.86 -18.00 -29.18
C VAL A 107 33.00 -17.47 -30.06
N LEU A 108 33.31 -16.18 -30.01
CA LEU A 108 34.41 -15.56 -30.77
C LEU A 108 35.79 -15.73 -30.13
N VAL A 109 35.87 -16.03 -28.83
CA VAL A 109 37.14 -16.25 -28.12
C VAL A 109 37.55 -17.73 -28.10
N ASN A 110 36.60 -18.64 -28.36
CA ASN A 110 36.84 -20.10 -28.40
C ASN A 110 36.74 -20.67 -29.83
N TYR A 111 37.02 -19.83 -30.82
CA TYR A 111 37.40 -20.22 -32.18
C TYR A 111 38.70 -19.50 -32.52
#